data_AF-A0A2E8VJ12-F1
#
_entry.id   AF-A0A2E8VJ12-F1
#
_cell.length_a   1.000
_cell.length_b   1.000
_cell.length_c   1.000
_cell.angle_alpha   90.00
_cell.angle_beta   90.00
_cell.angle_gamma   90.00
#
_symmetry.space_group_name_H-M   'P 1'
#
loop_
_entity.id
_entity.type
_entity.pdbx_description
1 polymer ?
#
loop_
_entity_poly.entity_id
_entity_poly.type
_entity_poly.pdbx_seq_one_letter_code
_entity_poly.pdbx_strand_id
1 'polypeptide(L)' 'MYFLLRYPGDVASSNKEMPVDRLPTFIDWARDDLVDRWELHRNAEIEKAQGNRNPLIDFPELIDRINFRNGFRF' A
#
# COMPACT_ATOMS: atom_id res chain seq x y z
N MET A 1 -0.35 0.32 -2.50
CA MET A 1 0.33 1.13 -1.48
C MET A 1 1.25 0.36 -0.53
N TYR A 2 0.84 -0.78 0.06
CA TYR A 2 1.63 -1.54 1.03
C TYR A 2 3.10 -1.81 0.66
N PHE A 3 3.35 -2.15 -0.61
CA PHE A 3 4.69 -2.45 -1.10
C PHE A 3 5.69 -1.30 -0.92
N LEU A 4 5.25 -0.04 -0.95
CA LEU A 4 6.09 1.12 -0.64
C LEU A 4 6.56 1.16 0.81
N LEU A 5 5.74 0.64 1.73
CA LEU A 5 6.06 0.60 3.16
C LEU A 5 6.97 -0.58 3.46
N ARG A 6 6.68 -1.73 2.85
CA ARG A 6 7.38 -2.98 3.12
C ARG A 6 8.74 -3.06 2.43
N TYR A 7 8.88 -2.47 1.23
CA TYR A 7 10.09 -2.58 0.40
C TYR A 7 10.51 -1.21 -0.16
N PRO A 8 10.93 -0.28 0.72
CA PRO A 8 11.29 1.08 0.30
C PRO A 8 12.52 1.06 -0.63
N GLY A 9 12.39 1.68 -1.81
CA GLY A 9 13.41 1.72 -2.88
C GLY A 9 13.42 0.52 -3.83
N ASP A 10 12.79 -0.61 -3.47
CA ASP A 10 12.76 -1.80 -4.32
C ASP A 10 11.66 -1.74 -5.37
N VAL A 11 10.52 -1.13 -5.01
CA VAL A 11 9.30 -1.07 -5.84
C VAL A 11 9.18 0.29 -6.53
N ALA A 12 9.77 1.32 -5.92
CA ALA A 12 9.74 2.67 -6.40
C ALA A 12 11.05 3.03 -7.09
N SER A 13 11.07 3.04 -8.41
CA SER A 13 12.12 3.71 -9.18
C SER A 13 11.62 4.07 -10.58
N SER A 14 12.31 5.00 -11.24
CA SER A 14 11.97 5.57 -12.55
C SER A 14 11.84 4.55 -13.69
N ASN A 15 12.28 3.30 -13.50
CA ASN A 15 12.17 2.19 -14.45
C ASN A 15 11.43 0.96 -13.87
N LYS A 16 10.76 1.08 -12.71
CA LYS A 16 10.04 0.00 -12.02
C LYS A 16 8.54 0.30 -11.92
N GLU A 17 7.79 -0.72 -11.50
CA GLU A 17 6.33 -0.90 -11.53
C GLU A 17 5.48 0.27 -10.99
N MET A 18 6.07 1.26 -10.31
CA MET A 18 5.32 2.33 -9.69
C MET A 18 6.10 3.68 -9.66
N PRO A 19 5.89 4.56 -10.66
CA PRO A 19 6.51 5.88 -10.68
C PRO A 19 5.86 6.86 -9.67
N VAL A 20 6.64 7.84 -9.21
CA VAL A 20 6.26 8.73 -8.08
C VAL A 20 5.09 9.66 -8.38
N ASP A 21 4.92 10.02 -9.64
CA ASP A 21 3.82 10.85 -10.15
C ASP A 21 2.45 10.15 -10.04
N ARG A 22 2.42 8.81 -9.96
CA ARG A 22 1.21 8.01 -9.74
C ARG A 22 0.76 7.96 -8.28
N LEU A 23 1.59 8.40 -7.34
CA LEU A 23 1.28 8.34 -5.92
C LEU A 23 -0.05 9.03 -5.56
N PRO A 24 -0.37 10.25 -6.06
CA PRO A 24 -1.66 10.89 -5.78
C PRO A 24 -2.84 10.04 -6.24
N THR A 25 -2.78 9.46 -7.45
CA THR A 25 -3.84 8.60 -7.99
C THR A 25 -4.13 7.40 -7.09
N PHE A 26 -3.09 6.74 -6.57
CA PHE A 26 -3.29 5.60 -5.67
C PHE A 26 -3.87 6.00 -4.31
N ILE A 27 -3.56 7.20 -3.83
CA ILE A 27 -4.16 7.73 -2.60
C ILE A 27 -5.65 8.02 -2.84
N ASP A 28 -6.00 8.64 -3.96
CA ASP A 28 -7.39 8.94 -4.30
C ASP A 28 -8.20 7.65 -4.48
N TRP A 29 -7.68 6.66 -5.19
CA TRP A 29 -8.34 5.36 -5.32
C TRP A 29 -8.59 4.67 -3.98
N ALA A 30 -7.61 4.72 -3.06
CA ALA A 30 -7.77 4.12 -1.73
C ALA A 30 -8.78 4.86 -0.84
N ARG A 31 -9.11 6.12 -1.15
CA ARG A 31 -10.15 6.90 -0.46
C ARG A 31 -11.54 6.66 -1.07
N ASP A 32 -11.60 6.54 -2.39
CA ASP A 32 -12.85 6.39 -3.13
C ASP A 32 -13.41 4.96 -3.04
N ASP A 33 -12.53 3.96 -2.96
CA ASP A 33 -12.88 2.54 -2.84
C ASP A 33 -12.61 2.04 -1.41
N LEU A 34 -13.67 1.92 -0.62
CA LEU A 34 -13.58 1.48 0.77
C LEU A 34 -13.30 -0.02 0.86
N VAL A 35 -12.44 -0.38 1.81
CA VAL A 35 -12.09 -1.78 2.07
C VAL A 35 -13.33 -2.62 2.34
N ASP A 36 -13.48 -3.71 1.59
CA ASP A 36 -14.60 -4.61 1.73
C ASP A 36 -14.30 -5.87 2.57
N ARG A 37 -15.32 -6.69 2.80
CA ARG A 37 -15.18 -7.93 3.57
C ARG A 37 -14.28 -8.96 2.88
N TRP A 38 -14.26 -8.99 1.55
CA TRP A 38 -13.44 -9.93 0.81
C TRP A 38 -11.96 -9.57 0.92
N GLU A 39 -11.61 -8.29 0.88
CA GLU A 39 -10.26 -7.80 1.07
C GLU A 39 -9.74 -8.10 2.49
N LEU A 40 -10.59 -7.91 3.51
CA LEU A 40 -10.26 -8.29 4.89
C LEU A 40 -9.97 -9.79 5.02
N HIS A 41 -10.83 -10.64 4.42
CA HIS A 41 -10.63 -12.08 4.42
C HIS A 41 -9.33 -12.45 3.70
N ARG A 42 -9.10 -11.90 2.50
CA ARG A 42 -7.89 -12.14 1.72
C ARG A 42 -6.63 -11.71 2.48
N ASN A 43 -6.65 -10.55 3.17
CA ASN A 43 -5.52 -10.09 3.98
C ASN A 43 -5.19 -11.08 5.10
N ALA A 44 -6.21 -11.66 5.75
CA ALA A 44 -6.03 -12.68 6.78
C ALA A 44 -5.47 -14.00 6.23
N GLU A 45 -5.95 -14.46 5.06
CA GLU A 45 -5.40 -15.69 4.45
C GLU A 45 -3.97 -15.52 3.96
N ILE A 46 -3.63 -14.34 3.42
CA ILE A 46 -2.25 -14.02 3.02
C ILE A 46 -1.33 -13.95 4.24
N GLU A 47 -1.78 -13.34 5.33
CA GLU A 47 -1.01 -13.30 6.59
C GLU A 47 -0.68 -14.71 7.08
N LYS A 48 -1.64 -15.65 7.05
CA LYS A 48 -1.39 -17.05 7.44
C LYS A 48 -0.30 -17.71 6.59
N ALA A 49 -0.24 -17.38 5.30
CA ALA A 49 0.72 -17.96 4.37
C ALA A 49 2.11 -17.31 4.43
N GLN A 50 2.19 -15.99 4.59
CA GLN A 50 3.43 -15.21 4.46
C GLN A 50 3.99 -14.71 5.81
N GLY A 51 3.17 -14.70 6.86
CA GLY A 51 3.52 -14.19 8.18
C GLY A 51 3.50 -12.66 8.32
N ASN A 52 3.08 -11.92 7.29
CA ASN A 52 2.96 -10.47 7.32
C ASN A 52 1.59 -9.99 6.82
N ARG A 53 1.04 -9.01 7.52
CA ARG A 53 -0.27 -8.40 7.26
C ARG A 53 -0.12 -7.03 6.59
N ASN A 54 -1.05 -6.67 5.71
CA ASN A 54 -1.12 -5.32 5.17
C ASN A 54 -1.97 -4.42 6.08
N PRO A 55 -1.35 -3.49 6.85
CA PRO A 55 -2.08 -2.65 7.79
C PRO A 55 -3.03 -1.66 7.11
N LEU A 56 -2.85 -1.37 5.82
CA LEU A 56 -3.73 -0.45 5.07
C LEU A 56 -5.10 -1.07 4.77
N ILE A 57 -5.22 -2.40 4.83
CA ILE A 57 -6.51 -3.09 4.70
C ILE A 57 -7.24 -3.09 6.06
N ASP A 58 -6.51 -3.26 7.16
CA ASP A 58 -7.11 -3.27 8.49
C ASP A 58 -7.44 -1.86 9.01
N PHE A 59 -6.65 -0.87 8.60
CA PHE A 59 -6.72 0.53 9.03
C PHE A 59 -6.63 1.47 7.81
N PRO A 60 -7.71 1.60 7.01
CA PRO A 60 -7.71 2.44 5.81
C PRO A 60 -7.36 3.91 6.08
N GLU A 61 -7.65 4.42 7.29
CA GLU A 61 -7.33 5.79 7.70
C GLU A 61 -5.83 6.09 7.73
N LEU A 62 -4.97 5.06 7.71
CA LEU A 62 -3.52 5.24 7.61
C LEU A 62 -3.09 5.82 6.26
N ILE A 63 -3.93 5.73 5.22
CA ILE A 63 -3.67 6.36 3.91
C ILE A 63 -3.39 7.86 4.07
N ASP A 64 -4.09 8.53 4.97
CA ASP A 64 -3.95 9.98 5.18
C ASP A 64 -2.85 10.34 6.20
N ARG A 65 -2.35 9.36 6.95
CA ARG A 65 -1.38 9.58 8.04
C ARG A 65 0.06 9.25 7.63
N ILE A 66 0.25 8.49 6.57
CA ILE A 66 1.56 7.99 6.16
C ILE A 66 2.13 8.85 5.02
N ASN A 67 3.37 9.31 5.18
CA ASN A 67 4.12 9.91 4.09
C ASN A 67 4.74 8.83 3.18
N PHE A 68 3.97 8.40 2.18
CA PHE A 68 4.40 7.37 1.21
C PHE A 68 5.58 7.77 0.33
N ARG A 69 5.95 9.06 0.26
CA ARG A 69 7.16 9.49 -0.48
C ARG A 69 8.44 8.86 0.07
N ASN A 70 8.45 8.49 1.36
CA ASN A 70 9.59 7.81 1.98
C ASN A 70 9.87 6.42 1.37
N GLY A 71 8.87 5.80 0.73
CA GLY A 71 9.02 4.54 0.02
C GLY A 71 9.82 4.66 -1.28
N PHE A 72 10.02 5.88 -1.80
CA PHE A 72 10.67 6.12 -3.09
C PHE A 72 12.19 6.31 -3.03
N ARG A 73 12.80 6.35 -1.83
CA ARG A 73 14.25 6.52 -1.57
C ARG A 73 15.00 7.32 -2.66
N PHE A 74 14.96 8.65 -2.50
CA PHE A 74 15.78 9.59 -3.27
C PHE A 74 17.23 9.60 -2.77
#